data_AF-A0A8X8AFP2-F1
#
_entry.id   AF-A0A8X8AFP2-F1
#
_cell.length_a   1.000
_cell.length_b   1.000
_cell.length_c   1.000
_cell.angle_alpha   90.00
_cell.angle_beta   90.00
_cell.angle_gamma   90.00
#
_symmetry.space_group_name_H-M   'P 1'
#
loop_
_entity.id
_entity.type
_entity.pdbx_description
1 polymer ?
#
loop_
_entity_poly.entity_id
_entity_poly.type
_entity_poly.pdbx_seq_one_letter_code
_entity_poly.pdbx_strand_id
1 'polypeptide(L)'
;MTTLFSKLLTKPDIENGLSIPASTLGPLPFQEGQSMNMHVHDGNGQEWIFSCSIKGDESVGRFLSVGWIEFVRERNLQVDDNVTILEEVMNNRATGTWIKIEVKRKIRLFGKDIWADVK
;
A
#
# COMPACT_ATOMS: atom_id res chain seq x y z
N MET A 1 -14.62 4.67 -5.87
CA MET A 1 -13.28 4.23 -5.43
C MET A 1 -12.28 5.27 -5.89
N THR A 2 -11.38 5.69 -5.02
CA THR A 2 -10.36 6.71 -5.29
C THR A 2 -8.99 6.11 -5.03
N THR A 3 -8.07 6.20 -5.99
CA THR A 3 -6.69 5.74 -5.78
C THR A 3 -5.95 6.71 -4.89
N LEU A 4 -5.49 6.24 -3.73
CA LEU A 4 -4.67 7.03 -2.80
C LEU A 4 -3.18 6.91 -3.13
N PHE A 5 -2.75 5.72 -3.54
CA PHE A 5 -1.35 5.41 -3.78
C PHE A 5 -1.21 4.27 -4.79
N SER A 6 -0.24 4.37 -5.70
CA SER A 6 0.14 3.28 -6.58
C SER A 6 1.64 3.33 -6.87
N LYS A 7 2.32 2.18 -6.84
CA LYS A 7 3.77 2.09 -6.98
C LYS A 7 4.20 0.70 -7.47
N LEU A 8 5.20 0.68 -8.35
CA LEU A 8 5.99 -0.52 -8.63
C LEU A 8 6.97 -0.78 -7.50
N LEU A 9 6.90 -1.97 -6.91
CA LEU A 9 7.70 -2.34 -5.76
C LEU A 9 9.18 -2.41 -6.12
N THR A 10 9.97 -1.72 -5.31
CA THR A 10 11.43 -1.74 -5.38
C THR A 10 11.98 -2.73 -4.35
N LYS A 11 13.26 -3.09 -4.47
CA LYS A 11 13.91 -3.99 -3.52
C LYS A 11 13.76 -3.54 -2.05
N PRO A 12 13.95 -2.26 -1.68
CA PRO A 12 13.68 -1.80 -0.32
C PRO A 12 12.24 -2.01 0.16
N ASP A 13 11.24 -1.91 -0.72
CA ASP A 13 9.83 -2.10 -0.33
C ASP A 13 9.56 -3.56 0.10
N ILE A 14 10.22 -4.51 -0.57
CA ILE A 14 10.13 -5.94 -0.30
C ILE A 14 10.94 -6.33 0.94
N GLU A 15 12.12 -5.73 1.14
CA GLU A 15 13.04 -6.13 2.22
C GLU A 15 12.81 -5.39 3.54
N ASN A 16 12.50 -4.10 3.48
CA ASN A 16 12.50 -3.20 4.65
C ASN A 16 11.13 -2.60 4.97
N GLY A 17 10.23 -2.54 3.98
CA GLY A 17 8.87 -2.04 4.14
C GLY A 17 8.53 -0.94 3.13
N LEU A 18 7.23 -0.71 2.93
CA LEU A 18 6.75 0.23 1.93
C LEU A 18 6.90 1.67 2.43
N SER A 19 7.44 2.53 1.58
CA SER A 19 7.50 3.97 1.81
C SER A 19 6.49 4.69 0.94
N ILE A 20 5.55 5.38 1.58
CA ILE A 20 4.52 6.21 0.94
C ILE A 20 4.87 7.68 1.18
N PRO A 21 5.16 8.49 0.15
CA PRO A 21 5.47 9.91 0.33
C PRO A 21 4.31 10.64 1.03
N ALA A 22 4.60 11.48 2.03
CA ALA A 22 3.54 12.17 2.76
C ALA A 22 2.70 13.11 1.87
N SER A 23 3.27 13.58 0.76
CA SER A 23 2.56 14.40 -0.24
C SER A 23 1.37 13.69 -0.87
N THR A 24 1.35 12.36 -0.94
CA THR A 24 0.22 11.60 -1.51
C THR A 24 -0.93 11.44 -0.53
N LEU A 25 -0.70 11.70 0.76
CA LEU A 25 -1.66 11.41 1.83
C LEU A 25 -2.47 12.65 2.26
N GLY A 26 -2.30 13.79 1.59
CA GLY A 26 -2.93 15.05 1.98
C GLY A 26 -2.33 15.66 3.26
N PRO A 27 -2.94 16.72 3.82
CA PRO A 27 -2.48 17.34 5.06
C PRO A 27 -2.80 16.42 6.24
N LEU A 28 -1.95 15.42 6.45
CA LEU A 28 -2.07 14.57 7.61
C LEU A 28 -1.53 15.28 8.86
N PRO A 29 -2.28 15.34 9.96
CA PRO A 29 -1.86 16.00 11.19
C PRO A 29 -0.98 15.04 12.00
N PHE A 30 0.24 14.80 11.54
CA PHE A 30 1.08 13.81 12.21
C PHE A 30 2.47 14.35 12.50
N GLN A 31 2.87 14.20 13.76
CA GLN A 31 4.23 14.48 14.20
C GLN A 31 5.13 13.28 13.88
N GLU A 32 6.40 13.57 13.62
CA GLU A 32 7.41 12.54 13.42
C GLU A 32 7.51 11.62 14.64
N GLY A 33 7.65 10.30 14.40
CA GLY A 33 7.66 9.30 15.47
C GLY A 33 6.28 8.83 15.95
N GLN A 34 5.18 9.44 15.48
CA GLN A 34 3.85 8.93 15.73
C GLN A 34 3.63 7.61 14.99
N SER A 35 3.18 6.59 15.71
CA SER A 35 2.79 5.29 15.18
C SER A 35 1.26 5.17 15.09
N MET A 36 0.78 4.50 14.04
CA MET A 36 -0.64 4.23 13.82
C MET A 36 -0.82 2.90 13.10
N ASN A 37 -2.00 2.31 13.19
CA ASN A 37 -2.35 1.13 12.42
C ASN A 37 -3.18 1.52 11.20
N MET A 38 -2.75 1.10 10.02
CA MET A 38 -3.54 1.20 8.80
C MET A 38 -4.26 -0.12 8.57
N HIS A 39 -5.58 -0.08 8.59
CA HIS A 39 -6.44 -1.21 8.30
C HIS A 39 -6.76 -1.22 6.81
N VAL A 40 -6.40 -2.30 6.11
CA VAL A 40 -6.70 -2.47 4.68
C VAL A 40 -7.34 -3.82 4.41
N HIS A 41 -8.19 -3.90 3.40
CA HIS A 41 -8.78 -5.15 2.94
C HIS A 41 -8.20 -5.56 1.59
N ASP A 42 -7.85 -6.83 1.42
CA ASP A 42 -7.40 -7.33 0.12
C ASP A 42 -8.57 -7.75 -0.79
N GLY A 43 -8.26 -8.18 -2.01
CA GLY A 43 -9.25 -8.64 -2.98
C GLY A 43 -10.02 -9.91 -2.57
N ASN A 44 -9.56 -10.64 -1.54
CA ASN A 44 -10.24 -11.80 -0.98
C ASN A 44 -11.13 -11.42 0.22
N GLY A 45 -11.13 -10.14 0.62
CA GLY A 45 -11.86 -9.64 1.79
C GLY A 45 -11.13 -9.83 3.13
N GLN A 46 -9.88 -10.33 3.11
CA GLN A 46 -9.08 -10.46 4.32
C GLN A 46 -8.61 -9.08 4.78
N GLU A 47 -8.78 -8.80 6.07
CA GLU A 47 -8.21 -7.59 6.69
C GLU A 47 -6.72 -7.79 6.99
N TRP A 48 -5.95 -6.75 6.71
CA TRP A 48 -4.54 -6.61 7.02
C TRP A 48 -4.34 -5.34 7.84
N ILE A 49 -3.58 -5.47 8.93
CA ILE A 49 -3.27 -4.35 9.81
C ILE A 49 -1.78 -4.04 9.69
N PHE A 50 -1.45 -2.91 9.07
CA PHE A 50 -0.08 -2.48 8.92
C PHE A 50 0.30 -1.45 9.98
N SER A 51 1.35 -1.75 10.74
CA SER A 51 1.97 -0.76 11.61
C SER A 51 2.62 0.32 10.75
N CYS A 52 2.27 1.57 10.97
CA CYS A 52 2.75 2.70 10.20
C CYS A 52 3.43 3.70 11.14
N SER A 53 4.50 4.33 10.67
CA SER A 53 5.18 5.42 11.37
C SER A 53 5.61 6.50 10.40
N ILE A 54 5.56 7.75 10.83
CA ILE A 54 6.07 8.86 10.00
C ILE A 54 7.53 9.08 10.30
N LYS A 55 8.30 9.15 9.22
CA LYS A 55 9.74 9.39 9.24
C LYS A 55 10.06 10.58 8.35
N GLY A 56 11.07 11.34 8.74
CA GLY A 56 11.73 12.34 7.91
C GLY A 56 13.06 11.81 7.37
N ASP A 57 13.36 12.19 6.13
CA ASP A 57 14.69 12.09 5.56
C ASP A 57 15.00 13.40 4.83
N GLU A 58 16.24 13.90 4.91
CA GLU A 58 16.62 15.18 4.29
C GLU A 58 16.51 15.15 2.76
N SER A 59 16.69 13.97 2.14
CA SER A 59 16.67 13.81 0.68
C SER A 59 15.27 13.48 0.13
N VAL A 60 14.46 12.71 0.86
CA VAL A 60 13.14 12.24 0.42
C VAL A 60 12.00 13.08 1.02
N GLY A 61 12.26 13.84 2.08
CA GLY A 61 11.25 14.53 2.86
C GLY A 61 10.52 13.60 3.83
N ARG A 62 9.29 13.95 4.21
CA ARG A 62 8.47 13.11 5.09
C ARG A 62 7.77 12.00 4.32
N PHE A 63 7.76 10.81 4.90
CA PHE A 63 7.08 9.64 4.35
C PHE A 63 6.48 8.78 5.45
N LEU A 64 5.44 8.03 5.09
CA LEU A 64 4.87 6.98 5.91
C LEU A 64 5.64 5.68 5.64
N SER A 65 6.29 5.17 6.68
CA SER A 65 6.94 3.86 6.69
C SER A 65 5.92 2.81 7.14
N VAL A 66 5.62 1.86 6.27
CA VAL A 66 4.58 0.84 6.46
C VAL A 66 5.23 -0.52 6.71
N GLY A 67 5.01 -1.06 7.91
CA GLY A 67 5.45 -2.37 8.36
C GLY A 67 4.56 -3.48 7.81
N TRP A 68 4.77 -3.81 6.53
CA TRP A 68 3.95 -4.77 5.77
C TRP A 68 4.70 -6.05 5.35
N ILE A 69 5.87 -6.32 5.93
CA ILE A 69 6.74 -7.42 5.48
C ILE A 69 6.08 -8.80 5.62
N GLU A 70 5.17 -8.98 6.58
CA GLU A 70 4.39 -10.21 6.71
C GLU A 70 3.47 -10.41 5.49
N PHE A 71 2.77 -9.36 5.05
CA PHE A 71 1.97 -9.36 3.83
C PHE A 71 2.81 -9.66 2.58
N VAL A 72 4.00 -9.06 2.47
CA VAL A 72 4.96 -9.34 1.39
C VAL A 72 5.28 -10.84 1.31
N ARG A 73 5.56 -11.47 2.45
CA ARG A 73 5.90 -12.89 2.53
C ARG A 73 4.70 -13.77 2.20
N GLU A 74 3.55 -13.52 2.79
CA GLU A 74 2.35 -14.33 2.58
C GLU A 74 1.81 -14.26 1.16
N ARG A 75 1.85 -13.06 0.54
CA ARG A 75 1.42 -12.86 -0.85
C ARG A 75 2.54 -13.12 -1.87
N ASN A 76 3.73 -13.51 -1.42
CA ASN A 76 4.90 -13.76 -2.25
C ASN A 76 5.17 -12.59 -3.24
N LEU A 77 5.17 -11.37 -2.70
CA LEU A 77 5.38 -10.16 -3.50
C LEU A 77 6.82 -10.06 -4.00
N GLN A 78 6.98 -9.47 -5.17
CA GLN A 78 8.25 -9.37 -5.89
C GLN A 78 8.50 -7.93 -6.34
N VAL A 79 9.76 -7.64 -6.64
CA VAL A 79 10.15 -6.42 -7.35
C VAL A 79 9.35 -6.34 -8.66
N ASP A 80 8.92 -5.13 -9.01
CA ASP A 80 8.06 -4.80 -10.16
C ASP A 80 6.59 -5.25 -10.07
N ASP A 81 6.15 -5.86 -8.96
CA ASP A 81 4.72 -5.93 -8.67
C ASP A 81 4.17 -4.51 -8.47
N ASN A 82 2.98 -4.24 -8.98
CA ASN A 82 2.30 -2.97 -8.76
C ASN A 82 1.36 -3.09 -7.56
N VAL A 83 1.66 -2.36 -6.49
CA VAL A 83 0.74 -2.21 -5.36
C VAL A 83 -0.13 -0.98 -5.56
N THR A 84 -1.41 -1.08 -5.24
CA THR A 84 -2.36 0.04 -5.26
C THR A 84 -3.16 0.05 -3.97
N ILE A 85 -3.22 1.21 -3.32
CA ILE A 85 -4.08 1.46 -2.17
C ILE A 85 -5.22 2.37 -2.61
N LEU A 86 -6.44 1.94 -2.35
CA LEU A 86 -7.67 2.57 -2.80
C LEU A 86 -8.56 2.91 -1.60
N GLU A 87 -9.31 4.00 -1.70
CA GLU A 87 -10.40 4.32 -0.79
C GLU A 87 -11.74 4.00 -1.44
N GLU A 88 -12.60 3.26 -0.73
CA GLU A 88 -13.94 2.90 -1.15
C GLU A 88 -14.98 3.44 -0.16
N VAL A 89 -15.91 4.27 -0.65
CA VAL A 89 -17.01 4.82 0.15
C VAL A 89 -18.10 3.77 0.28
N MET A 90 -18.44 3.37 1.51
CA MET A 90 -19.58 2.50 1.74
C MET A 90 -20.89 3.27 1.60
N ASN A 91 -21.81 2.75 0.77
CA ASN A 91 -23.13 3.32 0.56
C ASN A 91 -24.19 2.88 1.60
N ASN A 92 -23.80 2.13 2.65
CA ASN A 92 -24.73 1.73 3.71
C ASN A 92 -24.76 2.79 4.83
N ARG A 93 -25.78 2.72 5.70
CA ARG A 93 -26.18 3.79 6.66
C ARG A 93 -25.10 4.19 7.69
N ALA A 94 -23.93 3.57 7.67
CA ALA A 94 -22.75 4.00 8.40
C ALA A 94 -21.76 4.63 7.39
N THR A 95 -21.67 5.96 7.36
CA THR A 95 -20.65 6.71 6.61
C THR A 95 -19.26 6.31 7.09
N GLY A 96 -18.66 5.32 6.43
CA GLY A 96 -17.28 4.89 6.64
C GLY A 96 -16.61 4.64 5.29
N THR A 97 -15.33 4.99 5.19
CA THR A 97 -14.49 4.61 4.05
C THR A 97 -13.67 3.38 4.39
N TRP A 98 -13.58 2.46 3.43
CA TRP A 98 -12.73 1.29 3.49
C TRP A 98 -11.48 1.54 2.69
N ILE A 99 -10.34 1.13 3.23
CA ILE A 99 -9.08 1.13 2.51
C ILE A 99 -8.88 -0.27 1.94
N LYS A 100 -8.65 -0.35 0.63
CA LYS A 100 -8.39 -1.60 -0.07
C LYS A 100 -6.95 -1.63 -0.55
N ILE A 101 -6.32 -2.80 -0.52
CA ILE A 101 -5.03 -3.06 -1.15
C ILE A 101 -5.20 -4.04 -2.31
N GLU A 102 -4.65 -3.67 -3.47
CA GLU A 102 -4.58 -4.51 -4.66
C GLU A 102 -3.14 -4.66 -5.10
N VAL A 103 -2.76 -5.86 -5.52
CA VAL A 103 -1.44 -6.14 -6.05
C VAL A 103 -1.59 -6.82 -7.41
N LYS A 104 -0.89 -6.28 -8.41
CA LYS A 104 -0.84 -6.87 -9.75
C LYS A 104 0.59 -7.18 -10.16
N ARG A 105 0.79 -8.38 -10.71
CA ARG A 105 2.05 -8.82 -11.29
C ARG A 105 2.00 -8.75 -12.81
N LYS A 106 3.05 -8.20 -13.41
CA LYS A 106 3.24 -8.23 -14.87
C LYS A 106 3.71 -9.62 -15.30
N ILE A 107 3.01 -10.22 -16.25
CA ILE A 107 3.35 -11.51 -16.87
C ILE A 107 3.47 -11.30 -18.38
N ARG A 108 4.51 -11.88 -18.99
CA ARG A 108 4.70 -11.87 -20.45
C ARG A 108 4.13 -13.15 -21.04
N LEU A 109 3.00 -13.07 -21.76
CA LEU A 109 2.42 -14.20 -22.49
C LEU A 109 2.31 -13.87 -23.97
N PHE A 110 2.79 -14.77 -24.84
CA PHE A 110 2.72 -14.60 -26.30
C PHE A 110 3.26 -13.25 -26.80
N GLY A 111 4.33 -12.74 -26.18
CA GLY A 111 4.93 -11.45 -26.52
C GLY A 111 4.11 -10.22 -26.11
N LYS A 112 3.10 -10.38 -25.25
CA LYS A 112 2.30 -9.27 -24.68
C LYS A 112 2.44 -9.24 -23.16
N ASP A 113 2.46 -8.02 -22.62
CA ASP A 113 2.42 -7.81 -21.18
C ASP A 113 0.96 -7.83 -20.72
N ILE A 114 0.68 -8.66 -19.71
CA ILE A 114 -0.59 -8.71 -19.01
C ILE A 114 -0.36 -8.48 -17.52
N TRP A 115 -1.33 -7.90 -16.83
CA TRP A 115 -1.29 -7.69 -15.39
C TRP A 115 -2.33 -8.58 -14.71
N ALA A 116 -1.86 -9.48 -13.86
CA ALA A 116 -2.71 -10.43 -13.14
C ALA A 116 -2.70 -10.11 -11.64
N ASP A 117 -3.83 -10.32 -10.97
CA ASP A 117 -3.92 -10.13 -9.52
C ASP A 117 -3.04 -11.16 -8.78
N VAL A 118 -2.31 -10.68 -7.78
CA VAL A 118 -1.63 -11.52 -6.80
C VAL A 118 -2.62 -11.77 -5.65
N LYS A 119 -2.89 -13.05 -5.35
CA LYS A 119 -3.89 -13.46 -4.36
C LYS A 119 -3.28 -13.90 -3.04
#